data_AF-A0A2I1ERQ3-F1
#
_entry.id   AF-A0A2I1ERQ3-F1
#
_cell.length_a   1.000
_cell.length_b   1.000
_cell.length_c   1.000
_cell.angle_alpha   90.00
_cell.angle_beta   90.00
_cell.angle_gamma   90.00
#
_symmetry.space_group_name_H-M   'P 1'
#
loop_
_entity.id
_entity.type
_entity.pdbx_description
1 polymer ?
#
loop_
_entity_poly.entity_id
_entity_poly.type
_entity_poly.pdbx_seq_one_letter_code
_entity_poly.pdbx_strand_id
1 'polypeptide(L)'
;MAFRLIRNPRDKQKVEPKQKALSIIDSLPGNSLITKTGYITVGTGLVTLAISKELYVFNEETLLVVSFASIAAVLYRALKKPVNEWAEEQKGRVNNILRKARDDHKNAVQERIETVGQLGDIVDTTKALFSMSKEIASLEAEAFELKQKVAAATEVKAVLDSWVRYESSLREREQKALSDYVIERVKKQLEDPKTQQEILNQSIGDLESMYLFIYLIYIFYLSI
;
A
#
# COMPACT_ATOMS: atom_id res chain seq x y z
N MET A 1 -27.64 51.94 -44.76
CA MET A 1 -27.85 51.21 -46.03
C MET A 1 -26.49 51.09 -46.72
N ALA A 2 -25.74 50.03 -46.44
CA ALA A 2 -24.40 49.81 -47.02
C ALA A 2 -24.45 48.57 -47.90
N PHE A 3 -24.24 48.77 -49.20
CA PHE A 3 -24.34 47.76 -50.25
C PHE A 3 -23.19 46.75 -50.12
N ARG A 4 -23.53 45.49 -49.83
CA ARG A 4 -22.58 44.39 -49.71
C ARG A 4 -22.19 43.93 -51.13
N LEU A 5 -20.96 44.22 -51.55
CA LEU A 5 -20.42 43.74 -52.82
C LEU A 5 -20.28 42.21 -52.79
N ILE A 6 -21.06 41.54 -53.64
CA ILE A 6 -21.02 40.10 -53.88
C ILE A 6 -19.71 39.79 -54.61
N ARG A 7 -18.80 39.06 -53.95
CA ARG A 7 -17.61 38.50 -54.61
C ARG A 7 -18.04 37.35 -55.54
N ASN A 8 -17.78 37.53 -56.83
CA ASN A 8 -17.96 36.55 -57.90
C ASN A 8 -16.98 35.36 -57.69
N PRO A 9 -17.43 34.08 -57.67
CA PRO A 9 -16.59 32.91 -57.38
C PRO A 9 -15.63 32.50 -58.52
N ARG A 10 -15.38 33.37 -59.51
CA ARG A 10 -14.53 33.08 -60.68
C ARG A 10 -13.06 33.49 -60.55
N ASP A 11 -12.63 33.94 -59.37
CA ASP A 11 -11.22 34.32 -59.15
C ASP A 11 -10.41 33.15 -58.54
N LYS A 12 -10.28 32.06 -59.30
CA LYS A 12 -9.22 31.07 -59.02
C LYS A 12 -7.90 31.71 -59.43
N GLN A 13 -7.13 32.12 -58.42
CA GLN A 13 -5.76 32.62 -58.46
C GLN A 13 -5.01 32.19 -59.74
N LYS A 14 -4.94 33.09 -60.74
CA LYS A 14 -4.04 32.93 -61.88
C LYS A 14 -2.62 33.05 -61.34
N VAL A 15 -1.98 31.92 -61.05
CA VAL A 15 -0.54 31.86 -60.80
C VAL A 15 0.19 32.57 -61.94
N GLU A 16 1.10 33.49 -61.59
CA GLU A 16 1.85 34.25 -62.58
C GLU A 16 2.65 33.26 -63.45
N PRO A 17 2.61 33.36 -64.79
CA PRO A 17 3.26 32.40 -65.68
C PRO A 17 4.74 32.17 -65.36
N LYS A 18 5.42 33.21 -64.87
CA LYS A 18 6.81 33.16 -64.41
C LYS A 18 7.00 32.21 -63.23
N GLN A 19 6.13 32.26 -62.23
CA GLN A 19 6.22 31.42 -61.04
C GLN A 19 5.97 29.94 -61.36
N LYS A 20 5.09 29.66 -62.33
CA LYS A 20 4.83 28.29 -62.78
C LYS A 20 5.94 27.73 -63.68
N ALA A 21 6.59 28.57 -64.49
CA ALA A 21 7.76 28.16 -65.26
C ALA A 21 8.95 27.86 -64.34
N LEU A 22 9.17 28.68 -63.31
CA LEU A 22 10.20 28.46 -62.31
C LEU A 22 9.97 27.15 -61.53
N SER A 23 8.73 26.84 -61.14
CA SER A 23 8.44 25.57 -60.45
C SER A 23 8.69 24.32 -61.30
N ILE A 24 8.55 24.41 -62.63
CA ILE A 24 8.92 23.34 -63.55
C ILE A 24 10.44 23.19 -63.62
N ILE A 25 11.18 24.29 -63.74
CA ILE A 25 12.66 24.28 -63.76
C ILE A 25 13.20 23.74 -62.43
N ASP A 26 12.62 24.15 -61.31
CA ASP A 26 13.06 23.75 -59.97
C ASP A 26 12.82 22.26 -59.69
N SER A 27 11.79 21.67 -60.29
CA SER A 27 11.48 20.23 -60.16
C SER A 27 12.49 19.29 -60.85
N LEU A 28 13.36 19.82 -61.72
CA LEU A 28 14.38 19.03 -62.40
C LEU A 28 15.58 18.75 -61.48
N PRO A 29 16.18 17.55 -61.56
CA PRO A 29 17.32 17.20 -60.73
C PRO A 29 18.53 18.10 -61.02
N GLY A 30 19.24 18.52 -59.98
CA GLY A 30 20.44 19.37 -60.09
C GLY A 30 20.38 20.60 -59.20
N ASN A 31 21.55 21.05 -58.75
CA ASN A 31 21.70 22.13 -57.75
C ASN A 31 22.00 23.51 -58.37
N SER A 32 22.11 23.61 -59.70
CA SER A 32 22.44 24.85 -60.42
C SER A 32 21.42 25.16 -61.52
N LEU A 33 21.08 26.45 -61.67
CA LEU A 33 20.18 26.94 -62.72
C LEU A 33 20.67 26.58 -64.12
N ILE A 34 21.99 26.60 -64.34
CA ILE A 34 22.61 26.24 -65.63
C ILE A 34 22.37 24.75 -65.94
N THR A 35 22.44 23.88 -64.94
CA THR A 35 22.17 22.45 -65.11
C THR A 35 20.69 22.20 -65.38
N LYS A 36 19.80 22.87 -64.66
CA LYS A 36 18.34 22.74 -64.84
C LYS A 36 17.89 23.23 -66.22
N THR A 37 18.36 24.40 -66.67
CA THR A 37 18.07 24.90 -68.03
C THR A 37 18.81 24.09 -69.09
N GLY A 38 19.98 23.54 -68.77
CA GLY A 38 20.73 22.61 -69.61
C GLY A 38 19.94 21.37 -69.96
N TYR A 39 19.28 20.72 -68.99
CA TYR A 39 18.42 19.55 -69.26
C TYR A 39 17.26 19.87 -70.21
N ILE A 40 16.57 20.99 -70.01
CA ILE A 40 15.46 21.38 -70.90
C ILE A 40 15.98 21.70 -72.30
N THR A 41 17.10 22.41 -72.39
CA THR A 41 17.72 22.82 -73.66
C THR A 41 18.22 21.61 -74.44
N VAL A 42 18.92 20.69 -73.78
CA VAL A 42 19.40 19.44 -74.39
C VAL A 42 18.23 18.56 -74.79
N GLY A 43 17.23 18.38 -73.91
CA GLY A 43 16.05 17.56 -74.21
C GLY A 43 15.26 18.11 -75.40
N THR A 44 14.99 19.42 -75.42
CA THR A 44 14.30 20.08 -76.54
C THR A 44 15.15 20.04 -77.81
N GLY A 45 16.46 20.23 -77.70
CA GLY A 45 17.41 20.12 -78.82
C GLY A 45 17.41 18.72 -79.44
N LEU A 46 17.48 17.67 -78.62
CA LEU A 46 17.42 16.28 -79.09
C LEU A 46 16.09 15.97 -79.79
N VAL A 47 14.96 16.42 -79.23
CA VAL A 47 13.65 16.24 -79.86
C VAL A 47 13.58 16.99 -81.20
N THR A 48 14.07 18.23 -81.25
CA THR A 48 14.07 19.05 -82.46
C THR A 48 14.97 18.45 -83.54
N LEU A 49 16.14 17.93 -83.15
CA LEU A 49 17.04 17.21 -84.05
C LEU A 49 16.42 15.89 -84.54
N ALA A 50 15.75 15.14 -83.68
CA ALA A 50 15.09 13.89 -84.05
C ALA A 50 13.98 14.11 -85.08
N ILE A 51 13.20 15.18 -84.94
CA ILE A 51 12.17 15.58 -85.91
C ILE A 51 12.82 16.13 -87.19
N SER A 52 13.79 17.05 -87.05
CA SER A 52 14.44 17.71 -88.19
C SER A 52 15.26 16.77 -89.07
N LYS A 53 15.77 15.67 -88.51
CA LYS A 53 16.52 14.64 -89.24
C LYS A 53 15.68 13.41 -89.58
N GLU A 54 14.38 13.44 -89.32
CA GLU A 54 13.44 12.32 -89.52
C GLU A 54 13.90 11.02 -88.82
N LEU A 55 14.72 11.14 -87.76
CA LEU A 55 15.08 10.00 -86.91
C LEU A 55 13.86 9.42 -86.20
N TYR A 56 12.81 10.24 -86.03
CA TYR A 56 11.48 9.81 -85.65
C TYR A 56 10.47 10.23 -86.73
N VAL A 57 9.86 9.26 -87.39
CA VAL A 57 8.83 9.47 -88.42
C VAL A 57 7.46 9.32 -87.78
N PHE A 58 6.60 10.34 -87.93
CA PHE A 58 5.22 10.28 -87.46
C PHE A 58 4.43 9.27 -88.30
N ASN A 59 4.04 8.16 -87.67
CA ASN A 59 3.21 7.13 -88.28
C ASN A 59 1.91 6.92 -87.46
N GLU A 60 1.03 6.05 -87.93
CA GLU A 60 -0.19 5.65 -87.20
C GLU A 60 0.10 5.15 -85.78
N GLU A 61 1.25 4.50 -85.55
CA GLU A 61 1.68 4.02 -84.25
C GLU A 61 1.95 5.15 -83.24
N THR A 62 2.28 6.37 -83.69
CA THR A 62 2.44 7.53 -82.80
C THR A 62 1.13 7.86 -82.08
N LEU A 63 -0.02 7.71 -82.77
CA LEU A 63 -1.33 7.92 -82.16
C LEU A 63 -1.62 6.87 -81.08
N LEU A 64 -1.22 5.61 -81.34
CA LEU A 64 -1.31 4.53 -80.36
C LEU A 64 -0.46 4.84 -79.12
N VAL A 65 0.80 5.24 -79.31
CA VAL A 65 1.71 5.59 -78.19
C VAL A 65 1.14 6.74 -77.35
N VAL A 66 0.65 7.80 -77.99
CA VAL A 66 0.05 8.95 -77.27
C VAL A 66 -1.20 8.53 -76.49
N SER A 67 -2.08 7.73 -77.10
CA SER A 67 -3.29 7.24 -76.44
C SER A 67 -2.96 6.33 -75.24
N PHE A 68 -2.02 5.40 -75.41
CA PHE A 68 -1.54 4.53 -74.34
C PHE A 68 -0.90 5.32 -73.20
N ALA A 69 -0.02 6.28 -73.52
CA ALA A 69 0.61 7.15 -72.53
C ALA A 69 -0.42 7.96 -71.73
N SER A 70 -1.49 8.43 -72.38
CA SER A 70 -2.56 9.18 -71.72
C SER A 70 -3.33 8.32 -70.72
N ILE A 71 -3.67 7.09 -71.10
CA ILE A 71 -4.37 6.12 -70.23
C ILE A 71 -3.44 5.71 -69.09
N ALA A 72 -2.17 5.39 -69.38
CA ALA A 72 -1.17 5.05 -68.39
C ALA A 72 -0.96 6.18 -67.37
N ALA A 73 -0.96 7.45 -67.80
CA ALA A 73 -0.82 8.59 -66.89
C ALA A 73 -2.02 8.74 -65.95
N VAL A 74 -3.24 8.53 -66.45
CA VAL A 74 -4.45 8.55 -65.63
C VAL A 74 -4.45 7.37 -64.65
N LEU A 75 -4.12 6.17 -65.12
CA LEU A 75 -4.05 4.96 -64.30
C LEU A 75 -2.98 5.08 -63.20
N TYR A 76 -1.80 5.60 -63.54
CA TYR A 76 -0.74 5.85 -62.58
C TYR A 76 -1.20 6.82 -61.48
N ARG A 77 -1.90 7.90 -61.83
CA ARG A 77 -2.46 8.84 -60.84
C ARG A 77 -3.51 8.19 -59.94
N ALA A 78 -4.36 7.33 -60.50
CA ALA A 78 -5.39 6.62 -59.76
C ALA A 78 -4.81 5.56 -58.81
N LEU A 79 -3.82 4.78 -59.25
CA LEU A 79 -3.25 3.67 -58.49
C LEU A 79 -2.15 4.09 -57.50
N LYS A 80 -1.47 5.22 -57.72
CA LYS A 80 -0.36 5.65 -56.86
C LYS A 80 -0.76 5.74 -55.38
N LYS A 81 -1.91 6.34 -55.09
CA LYS A 81 -2.37 6.51 -53.71
C LYS A 81 -2.67 5.19 -53.00
N PRO A 82 -3.55 4.31 -53.52
CA PRO A 82 -3.87 3.04 -52.85
C PRO A 82 -2.67 2.10 -52.75
N VAL A 83 -1.76 2.07 -53.74
CA VAL A 83 -0.54 1.24 -53.67
C VAL A 83 0.41 1.73 -52.57
N ASN A 84 0.57 3.04 -52.43
CA ASN A 84 1.41 3.61 -51.37
C ASN A 84 0.80 3.39 -49.98
N GLU A 85 -0.51 3.56 -49.84
CA GLU A 85 -1.22 3.32 -48.58
C GLU A 85 -1.12 1.85 -48.17
N TRP A 86 -1.32 0.92 -49.10
CA TRP A 86 -1.13 -0.51 -48.85
C TRP A 86 0.31 -0.85 -48.44
N ALA A 87 1.30 -0.28 -49.13
CA ALA A 87 2.71 -0.51 -48.80
C ALA A 87 3.06 0.03 -47.41
N GLU A 88 2.54 1.20 -47.03
CA GLU A 88 2.80 1.80 -45.72
C GLU A 88 2.08 1.04 -44.60
N GLU A 89 0.84 0.59 -44.83
CA GLU A 89 0.11 -0.25 -43.88
C GLU A 89 0.85 -1.56 -43.60
N GLN A 90 1.38 -2.21 -44.63
CA GLN A 90 2.10 -3.47 -44.46
C GLN A 90 3.41 -3.28 -43.70
N LYS A 91 4.16 -2.20 -43.99
CA LYS A 91 5.34 -1.82 -43.20
C LYS A 91 4.98 -1.55 -41.74
N GLY A 92 3.90 -0.78 -41.51
CA GLY A 92 3.40 -0.48 -40.17
C GLY A 92 3.02 -1.74 -39.39
N ARG A 93 2.34 -2.68 -40.04
CA ARG A 93 1.94 -3.98 -39.48
C ARG A 93 3.16 -4.80 -39.05
N VAL A 94 4.14 -4.97 -39.94
CA VAL A 94 5.36 -5.72 -39.64
C VAL A 94 6.13 -5.06 -38.50
N ASN A 95 6.33 -3.74 -38.56
CA ASN A 95 7.04 -3.02 -37.51
C ASN A 95 6.34 -3.13 -36.14
N ASN A 96 5.00 -3.03 -36.12
CA ASN A 96 4.22 -3.19 -34.90
C ASN A 96 4.31 -4.60 -34.32
N ILE A 97 4.28 -5.64 -35.16
CA ILE A 97 4.49 -7.03 -34.71
C ILE A 97 5.89 -7.20 -34.11
N LEU A 98 6.93 -6.69 -34.77
CA LEU A 98 8.30 -6.80 -34.27
C LEU A 98 8.49 -6.04 -32.94
N ARG A 99 7.95 -4.82 -32.83
CA ARG A 99 8.00 -4.04 -31.59
C ARG A 99 7.25 -4.74 -30.47
N LYS A 100 6.04 -5.22 -30.74
CA LYS A 100 5.23 -5.97 -29.78
C LYS A 100 5.93 -7.24 -29.33
N ALA A 101 6.47 -8.04 -30.25
CA ALA A 101 7.19 -9.26 -29.90
C ALA A 101 8.40 -9.00 -29.00
N ARG A 102 9.13 -7.90 -29.25
CA ARG A 102 10.26 -7.49 -28.40
C ARG A 102 9.81 -7.05 -27.01
N ASP A 103 8.73 -6.28 -26.94
CA ASP A 103 8.19 -5.79 -25.67
C ASP A 103 7.57 -6.95 -24.86
N ASP A 104 6.84 -7.85 -25.51
CA ASP A 104 6.29 -9.09 -24.91
C ASP A 104 7.43 -9.99 -24.39
N HIS A 105 8.52 -10.16 -25.14
CA HIS A 105 9.68 -10.92 -24.69
C HIS A 105 10.36 -10.28 -23.48
N LYS A 106 10.52 -8.94 -23.49
CA LYS A 106 11.07 -8.21 -22.35
C LYS A 106 10.21 -8.40 -21.10
N ASN A 107 8.88 -8.31 -21.24
CA ASN A 107 7.95 -8.52 -20.15
C ASN A 107 8.02 -9.96 -19.60
N ALA A 108 8.05 -10.97 -20.47
CA ALA A 108 8.17 -12.37 -20.07
C ALA A 108 9.50 -12.66 -19.33
N VAL A 109 10.60 -12.04 -19.75
CA VAL A 109 11.89 -12.15 -19.05
C VAL A 109 11.84 -11.42 -17.71
N GLN A 110 11.22 -10.24 -17.64
CA GLN A 110 11.05 -9.49 -16.40
C GLN A 110 10.22 -10.27 -15.37
N GLU A 111 9.10 -10.86 -15.78
CA GLU A 111 8.25 -11.70 -14.93
C GLU A 111 9.01 -12.93 -14.38
N ARG A 112 9.86 -13.55 -15.21
CA ARG A 112 10.73 -14.65 -14.78
C ARG A 112 11.78 -14.18 -13.78
N ILE A 113 12.38 -13.01 -13.98
CA ILE A 113 13.34 -12.43 -13.03
C ILE A 113 12.65 -12.15 -11.69
N GLU A 114 11.43 -11.61 -11.69
CA GLU A 114 10.66 -11.35 -10.47
C GLU A 114 10.32 -12.65 -9.74
N THR A 115 9.86 -13.66 -10.47
CA THR A 115 9.55 -14.99 -9.91
C THR A 115 10.79 -15.64 -9.30
N VAL A 116 11.92 -15.63 -10.02
CA VAL A 116 13.19 -16.19 -9.50
C VAL A 116 13.76 -15.34 -8.36
N GLY A 117 13.56 -14.03 -8.40
CA GLY A 117 13.95 -13.11 -7.33
C GLY A 117 13.25 -13.44 -6.00
N GLN A 118 11.97 -13.81 -6.04
CA GLN A 118 11.24 -14.30 -4.86
C GLN A 118 11.80 -15.61 -4.32
N LEU A 119 12.33 -16.48 -5.19
CA LEU A 119 12.97 -17.74 -4.78
C LEU A 119 14.39 -17.52 -4.21
N GLY A 120 15.01 -16.37 -4.47
CA GLY A 120 16.37 -16.05 -4.02
C GLY A 120 16.52 -16.08 -2.50
N ASP A 121 15.46 -15.73 -1.76
CA ASP A 121 15.48 -15.64 -0.29
C ASP A 121 14.99 -16.92 0.43
N ILE A 122 14.78 -18.02 -0.30
CA ILE A 122 14.29 -19.27 0.30
C ILE A 122 15.30 -19.86 1.27
N VAL A 123 16.60 -19.74 0.98
CA VAL A 123 17.64 -20.34 1.82
C VAL A 123 17.66 -19.67 3.20
N ASP A 124 17.60 -18.35 3.25
CA ASP A 124 17.64 -17.62 4.52
C ASP A 124 16.30 -17.71 5.26
N THR A 125 15.16 -17.69 4.54
CA THR A 125 13.84 -17.99 5.13
C THR A 125 13.79 -19.39 5.74
N THR A 126 14.37 -20.39 5.07
CA THR A 126 14.40 -21.77 5.59
C THR A 126 15.29 -21.89 6.83
N LYS A 127 16.47 -21.25 6.83
CA LYS A 127 17.31 -21.17 8.03
C LYS A 127 16.60 -20.50 9.19
N ALA A 128 15.87 -19.40 8.92
CA ALA A 128 15.08 -18.70 9.92
C ALA A 128 13.95 -19.58 10.48
N LEU A 129 13.28 -20.39 9.65
CA LEU A 129 12.29 -21.37 10.11
C LEU A 129 12.91 -22.43 11.04
N PHE A 130 14.09 -22.94 10.69
CA PHE A 130 14.80 -23.91 11.55
C PHE A 130 15.30 -23.28 12.86
N SER A 131 15.83 -22.05 12.83
CA SER A 131 16.24 -21.35 14.05
C SER A 131 15.05 -21.06 14.94
N MET A 132 13.94 -20.57 14.37
CA MET A 132 12.70 -20.33 15.11
C MET A 132 12.15 -21.63 15.71
N SER A 133 12.15 -22.74 14.97
CA SER A 133 11.74 -24.04 15.52
C SER A 133 12.62 -24.49 16.68
N LYS A 134 13.93 -24.22 16.63
CA LYS A 134 14.87 -24.54 17.72
C LYS A 134 14.62 -23.68 18.95
N GLU A 135 14.39 -22.38 18.76
CA GLU A 135 14.06 -21.43 19.83
C GLU A 135 12.72 -21.76 20.51
N ILE A 136 11.70 -22.17 19.74
CA ILE A 136 10.43 -22.64 20.28
C ILE A 136 10.65 -23.85 21.19
N ALA A 137 11.41 -24.84 20.73
CA ALA A 137 11.68 -26.04 21.53
C ALA A 137 12.44 -25.73 22.83
N SER A 138 13.41 -24.81 22.81
CA SER A 138 14.11 -24.40 24.04
C SER A 138 13.20 -23.62 24.98
N LEU A 139 12.41 -22.68 24.47
CA LEU A 139 11.48 -21.89 25.28
C LEU A 139 10.37 -22.76 25.88
N GLU A 140 9.90 -23.77 25.16
CA GLU A 140 8.90 -24.71 25.68
C GLU A 140 9.47 -25.57 26.80
N ALA A 141 10.73 -26.03 26.69
CA ALA A 141 11.41 -26.77 27.76
C ALA A 141 11.60 -25.90 29.01
N GLU A 142 12.08 -24.66 28.86
CA GLU A 142 12.23 -23.70 29.96
C GLU A 142 10.88 -23.37 30.63
N ALA A 143 9.85 -23.13 29.82
CA ALA A 143 8.50 -22.86 30.32
C ALA A 143 7.92 -24.06 31.07
N PHE A 144 8.21 -25.29 30.62
CA PHE A 144 7.78 -26.51 31.30
C PHE A 144 8.47 -26.68 32.65
N GLU A 145 9.78 -26.43 32.73
CA GLU A 145 10.53 -26.45 34.00
C GLU A 145 9.99 -25.40 34.98
N LEU A 146 9.77 -24.17 34.51
CA LEU A 146 9.22 -23.09 35.34
C LEU A 146 7.83 -23.45 35.85
N LYS A 147 6.96 -24.02 34.99
CA LYS A 147 5.63 -24.49 35.39
C LYS A 147 5.70 -25.56 36.47
N GLN A 148 6.61 -26.52 36.37
CA GLN A 148 6.79 -27.55 37.41
C GLN A 148 7.24 -26.93 38.75
N LYS A 149 8.19 -25.99 38.72
CA LYS A 149 8.66 -25.27 39.92
C LYS A 149 7.52 -24.49 40.58
N VAL A 150 6.71 -23.78 39.79
CA VAL A 150 5.56 -23.02 40.29
C VAL A 150 4.47 -23.95 40.84
N ALA A 151 4.20 -25.07 40.17
CA ALA A 151 3.24 -26.07 40.64
C ALA A 151 3.66 -26.63 42.01
N ALA A 152 4.90 -27.07 42.15
CA ALA A 152 5.45 -27.56 43.42
C ALA A 152 5.40 -26.48 44.52
N ALA A 153 5.79 -25.24 44.21
CA ALA A 153 5.72 -24.13 45.16
C ALA A 153 4.28 -23.83 45.59
N THR A 154 3.32 -23.95 44.67
CA THR A 154 1.89 -23.73 44.95
C THR A 154 1.32 -24.83 45.84
N GLU A 155 1.70 -26.09 45.60
CA GLU A 155 1.31 -27.22 46.47
C GLU A 155 1.87 -27.07 47.89
N VAL A 156 3.15 -26.75 48.03
CA VAL A 156 3.79 -26.52 49.33
C VAL A 156 3.13 -25.35 50.05
N LYS A 157 2.85 -24.26 49.34
CA LYS A 157 2.12 -23.11 49.89
C LYS A 157 0.72 -23.51 50.35
N ALA A 158 -0.03 -24.27 49.55
CA ALA A 158 -1.37 -24.71 49.90
C ALA A 158 -1.37 -25.57 51.17
N VAL A 159 -0.38 -26.46 51.33
CA VAL A 159 -0.17 -27.23 52.56
C VAL A 159 0.11 -26.27 53.71
N LEU A 160 1.06 -25.35 53.59
CA LEU A 160 1.40 -24.39 54.66
C LEU A 160 0.20 -23.52 55.06
N ASP A 161 -0.55 -23.00 54.10
CA ASP A 161 -1.77 -22.22 54.34
C ASP A 161 -2.82 -23.05 55.09
N SER A 162 -2.90 -24.37 54.82
CA SER A 162 -3.79 -25.28 55.57
C SER A 162 -3.35 -25.47 57.03
N TRP A 163 -2.03 -25.57 57.30
CA TRP A 163 -1.49 -25.63 58.66
C TRP A 163 -1.76 -24.34 59.43
N VAL A 164 -1.56 -23.18 58.80
CA VAL A 164 -1.84 -21.87 59.42
C VAL A 164 -3.32 -21.73 59.76
N ARG A 165 -4.24 -22.14 58.85
CA ARG A 165 -5.68 -22.15 59.11
C ARG A 165 -6.07 -23.11 60.25
N TYR A 166 -5.42 -24.27 60.31
CA TYR A 166 -5.63 -25.22 61.40
C TYR A 166 -5.17 -24.62 62.74
N GLU A 167 -3.99 -24.01 62.78
CA GLU A 167 -3.45 -23.37 63.98
C GLU A 167 -4.32 -22.18 64.43
N SER A 168 -4.76 -21.32 63.51
CA SER A 168 -5.64 -20.20 63.85
C SER A 168 -6.96 -20.70 64.45
N SER A 169 -7.54 -21.75 63.87
CA SER A 169 -8.76 -22.38 64.37
C SER A 169 -8.56 -23.04 65.74
N LEU A 170 -7.39 -23.64 65.98
CA LEU A 170 -7.04 -24.22 67.28
C LEU A 170 -6.90 -23.14 68.35
N ARG A 171 -6.15 -22.08 68.05
CA ARG A 171 -5.98 -20.92 68.95
C ARG A 171 -7.33 -20.28 69.29
N GLU A 172 -8.22 -20.12 68.32
CA GLU A 172 -9.57 -19.59 68.56
C GLU A 172 -10.39 -20.50 69.49
N ARG A 173 -10.33 -21.83 69.30
CA ARG A 173 -10.99 -22.80 70.18
C ARG A 173 -10.41 -22.77 71.60
N GLU A 174 -9.09 -22.69 71.74
CA GLU A 174 -8.41 -22.59 73.03
C GLU A 174 -8.78 -21.30 73.76
N GLN A 175 -8.79 -20.16 73.06
CA GLN A 175 -9.22 -18.88 73.62
C GLN A 175 -10.68 -18.91 74.06
N LYS A 176 -11.56 -19.56 73.30
CA LYS A 176 -12.97 -19.75 73.66
C LYS A 176 -13.12 -20.64 74.89
N ALA A 177 -12.46 -21.79 74.91
CA ALA A 177 -12.49 -22.71 76.05
C ALA A 177 -11.91 -22.07 77.33
N LEU A 178 -10.82 -21.30 77.21
CA LEU A 178 -10.24 -20.54 78.31
C LEU A 178 -11.21 -19.44 78.81
N SER A 179 -11.85 -18.71 77.89
CA SER A 179 -12.85 -17.70 78.23
C SER A 179 -14.04 -18.31 78.97
N ASP A 180 -14.58 -19.43 78.46
CA ASP A 180 -15.69 -20.14 79.10
C ASP A 180 -15.30 -20.65 80.50
N TYR A 181 -14.10 -21.21 80.66
CA TYR A 181 -13.58 -21.66 81.96
C TYR A 181 -13.41 -20.50 82.96
N VAL A 182 -12.85 -19.37 82.52
CA VAL A 182 -12.70 -18.18 83.36
C VAL A 182 -14.07 -17.62 83.75
N ILE A 183 -15.02 -17.53 82.81
CA ILE A 183 -16.39 -17.06 83.09
C ILE A 183 -17.09 -18.00 84.08
N GLU A 184 -16.99 -19.31 83.91
CA GLU A 184 -17.59 -20.29 84.83
C GLU A 184 -16.96 -20.18 86.23
N ARG A 185 -15.64 -20.03 86.32
CA ARG A 185 -14.93 -19.86 87.59
C ARG A 185 -15.32 -18.56 88.29
N VAL A 186 -15.43 -17.44 87.56
CA VAL A 186 -15.89 -16.16 88.11
C VAL A 186 -17.35 -16.26 88.57
N LYS A 187 -18.23 -16.91 87.80
CA LYS A 187 -19.62 -17.16 88.23
C LYS A 187 -19.69 -17.97 89.53
N LYS A 188 -18.91 -19.06 89.64
CA LYS A 188 -18.83 -19.85 90.89
C LYS A 188 -18.28 -19.05 92.07
N GLN A 189 -17.30 -18.17 91.83
CA GLN A 189 -16.78 -17.27 92.87
C GLN A 189 -17.81 -16.21 93.29
N LEU A 190 -18.65 -15.73 92.36
CA LEU A 190 -19.76 -14.81 92.66
C LEU A 190 -20.90 -15.48 93.43
N GLU A 191 -21.04 -16.80 93.38
CA GLU A 191 -21.99 -17.57 94.19
C GLU A 191 -21.51 -17.81 95.64
N ASP A 192 -20.21 -17.58 95.94
CA ASP A 192 -19.68 -17.75 97.29
C ASP A 192 -20.21 -16.63 98.22
N PRO A 193 -20.89 -16.98 99.34
CA PRO A 193 -21.46 -15.99 100.25
C PRO A 193 -20.42 -15.05 100.88
N LYS A 194 -19.14 -15.47 100.98
CA LYS A 194 -18.07 -14.58 101.47
C LYS A 194 -17.76 -13.46 100.49
N THR A 195 -17.64 -13.79 99.21
CA THR A 195 -17.34 -12.81 98.16
C THR A 195 -18.54 -11.89 97.92
N GLN A 196 -19.78 -12.38 98.02
CA GLN A 196 -20.98 -11.53 97.96
C GLN A 196 -21.03 -10.50 99.10
N GLN A 197 -20.67 -10.90 100.32
CA GLN A 197 -20.60 -9.98 101.46
C GLN A 197 -19.48 -8.95 101.28
N GLU A 198 -18.31 -9.36 100.78
CA GLU A 198 -17.19 -8.47 100.51
C GLU A 198 -17.56 -7.43 99.43
N ILE A 199 -18.20 -7.86 98.33
CA ILE A 199 -18.71 -6.96 97.28
C ILE A 199 -19.79 -6.01 97.83
N LEU A 200 -20.69 -6.51 98.69
CA LEU A 200 -21.73 -5.67 99.30
C LEU A 200 -21.11 -4.61 100.22
N ASN A 201 -20.13 -4.99 101.04
CA ASN A 201 -19.42 -4.07 101.92
C ASN A 201 -18.62 -3.04 101.10
N GLN A 202 -17.97 -3.46 100.01
CA GLN A 202 -17.27 -2.56 99.11
C GLN A 202 -18.24 -1.60 98.41
N SER A 203 -19.40 -2.08 97.97
CA SER A 203 -20.46 -1.25 97.38
C SER A 203 -21.03 -0.24 98.39
N ILE A 204 -21.19 -0.62 99.66
CA ILE A 204 -21.58 0.30 100.74
C ILE A 204 -20.49 1.35 100.98
N GLY A 205 -19.21 0.94 101.01
CA GLY A 205 -18.09 1.88 101.12
C GLY A 205 -17.99 2.86 99.95
N ASP A 206 -18.24 2.40 98.73
CA ASP A 206 -18.27 3.25 97.54
C ASP A 206 -19.45 4.25 97.61
N LEU A 207 -20.63 3.81 98.06
CA LEU A 207 -21.78 4.70 98.30
C LEU A 207 -21.51 5.71 99.41
N GLU A 208 -20.91 5.29 100.53
CA GLU A 208 -20.51 6.18 101.62
C GLU A 208 -19.49 7.21 101.13
N SER A 209 -18.52 6.82 100.32
CA SER A 209 -17.52 7.72 99.73
C SER A 209 -18.17 8.72 98.76
N MET A 210 -19.12 8.29 97.92
CA MET A 210 -19.91 9.19 97.07
C MET A 210 -20.76 10.15 97.90
N TYR A 211 -21.39 9.67 98.97
CA TYR A 211 -22.23 10.51 99.83
C TYR A 211 -21.38 11.54 100.59
N LEU A 212 -20.20 11.15 101.09
CA LEU A 212 -19.22 12.05 101.70
C LEU A 212 -18.71 13.08 100.69
N PHE A 213 -18.44 12.67 99.45
CA PHE A 213 -18.03 13.57 98.38
C PHE A 213 -19.13 14.58 98.02
N ILE A 214 -20.40 14.14 97.95
CA ILE A 214 -21.55 15.03 97.76
C ILE A 214 -21.73 15.98 98.95
N TYR A 215 -21.58 15.50 100.19
CA TYR A 215 -21.66 16.33 101.40
C TYR A 215 -20.53 17.37 101.47
N LEU A 216 -19.32 17.00 101.04
CA LEU A 216 -18.16 17.89 100.93
C LEU A 216 -18.41 18.99 99.90
N ILE A 217 -19.00 18.65 98.74
CA ILE A 217 -19.41 19.62 97.71
C ILE A 217 -20.51 20.56 98.26
N TYR A 218 -21.48 20.03 99.00
CA TYR A 218 -22.56 20.84 99.59
C TYR A 218 -22.05 21.82 100.66
N ILE A 219 -21.09 21.41 101.50
CA ILE A 219 -20.41 22.27 102.49
C ILE A 219 -19.55 23.34 101.79
N PHE A 220 -18.86 22.99 100.71
CA PHE A 220 -18.09 23.94 99.91
C PHE A 220 -18.99 25.00 99.25
N TYR A 221 -20.19 24.61 98.79
CA TYR A 221 -21.18 25.51 98.18
C TYR A 221 -21.89 26.42 99.21
N LEU A 222 -22.00 26.01 100.48
CA LEU A 222 -22.56 26.82 101.57
C LEU A 222 -21.54 27.79 102.20
N SER A 223 -20.25 27.64 101.87
CA SER A 223 -19.13 28.43 102.43
C SER A 223 -18.56 29.48 101.46
N ILE A 224 -19.22 29.71 100.32
CA ILE A 224 -19.05 30.81 99.36
C ILE A 224 -20.27 31.71 99.44
#